data_AF-A0A974SLS4-F1
#
_entry.id   AF-A0A974SLS4-F1
#
_cell.length_a   1.000
_cell.length_b   1.000
_cell.length_c   1.000
_cell.angle_alpha   90.00
_cell.angle_beta   90.00
_cell.angle_gamma   90.00
#
_symmetry.space_group_name_H-M   'P 1'
#
loop_
_entity.id
_entity.type
_entity.pdbx_description
1 polymer ?
#
loop_
_entity_poly.entity_id
_entity_poly.type
_entity_poly.pdbx_seq_one_letter_code
_entity_poly.pdbx_strand_id
1 'polypeptide(L)'
;MPPSPPPGAPPPLPTALARLLQDGYQHQLREQYEEAARLYRKILKVVPDHADVLHLLGIVRARQGREPEAVELYRKALARRPGDAKAWYNLALAHGALEQKDACVVAMERAFALDPTLPLAANVLFPARRGAWNWRDHAALLAAVRRSAMGEGAPVLPFLALYLDEPGLHLSAARRMVAAEKMPRQPLAFDHSARRAASGPIRLAYLSADFRNHATTHLISRLFARHDRSRFEVTAVSIGPDDGSAHRRAVEGAVDRFLDLEKAGAEDIAREVAALGVDILVDLMGHTMGERMAVFAHRPAPVQVGYLGYPSTSGAPFFDYVIADPGVLPFSEAPFFSEKIVHLPDTYQPNDPDLPVGPRPSRADAGLPEDGFVFCAFNGAAKLDPDTFSAHMRILSAVPGSVLWMLEGRKDGPDNLRREAAARGIDPARLVFAGMAPLADHLARVVLADLFLDTFPYTAHTTASDALRMGVPIVTRAGRSFASRVAASLMAQMDCADLVTTDPAAFEARAIGLARDPAALAAARARIAAARATSPLFDIDRYARHLERAFEAMAGRFRAGLPPEAFAVEPLPRA
;
A
#
# COMPACT_ATOMS: atom_id res chain seq x y z
N MET A 1 -33.34 -4.42 -47.14
CA MET A 1 -32.01 -3.76 -47.09
C MET A 1 -31.30 -4.20 -45.83
N PRO A 2 -30.03 -4.61 -45.87
CA PRO A 2 -29.27 -4.82 -44.65
C PRO A 2 -29.23 -3.51 -43.85
N PRO A 3 -29.25 -3.55 -42.50
CA PRO A 3 -29.16 -2.35 -41.69
C PRO A 3 -27.88 -1.59 -42.05
N SER A 4 -27.98 -0.26 -42.19
CA SER A 4 -26.81 0.59 -42.36
C SER A 4 -25.85 0.33 -41.20
N PRO A 5 -24.54 0.16 -41.47
CA PRO A 5 -23.58 -0.07 -40.41
C PRO A 5 -23.61 1.12 -39.42
N PRO A 6 -23.38 0.88 -38.11
CA PRO A 6 -23.40 1.95 -37.12
C PRO A 6 -22.42 3.06 -37.51
N PRO A 7 -22.72 4.33 -37.18
CA PRO A 7 -21.84 5.45 -37.50
C PRO A 7 -20.43 5.19 -36.93
N GLY A 8 -19.43 5.15 -37.81
CA GLY A 8 -18.03 4.85 -37.45
C GLY A 8 -17.56 3.41 -37.71
N ALA A 9 -18.37 2.56 -38.34
CA ALA A 9 -17.89 1.28 -38.85
C ALA A 9 -16.96 1.48 -40.06
N PRO A 10 -15.78 0.82 -40.12
CA PRO A 10 -14.90 0.90 -41.27
C PRO A 10 -15.60 0.36 -42.52
N PRO A 11 -15.24 0.86 -43.72
CA PRO A 11 -15.78 0.33 -44.96
C PRO A 11 -15.55 -1.19 -45.00
N PRO A 12 -16.55 -2.00 -45.40
CA PRO A 12 -16.41 -3.44 -45.43
C PRO A 12 -15.24 -3.82 -46.33
N LEU A 13 -14.34 -4.66 -45.79
CA LEU A 13 -13.22 -5.17 -46.55
C LEU A 13 -13.72 -5.97 -47.76
N PRO A 14 -13.08 -5.85 -48.94
CA PRO A 14 -13.26 -6.79 -50.03
C PRO A 14 -13.13 -8.24 -49.53
N THR A 15 -13.92 -9.17 -50.07
CA THR A 15 -14.01 -10.57 -49.58
C THR A 15 -12.65 -11.22 -49.37
N ALA A 16 -11.68 -10.97 -50.27
CA ALA A 16 -10.32 -11.49 -50.16
C ALA A 16 -9.58 -10.95 -48.92
N LEU A 17 -9.72 -9.66 -48.60
CA LEU A 17 -9.14 -9.05 -47.40
C LEU A 17 -9.87 -9.45 -46.12
N ALA A 18 -11.19 -9.63 -46.17
CA ALA A 18 -11.97 -10.15 -45.05
C ALA A 18 -11.54 -11.57 -44.66
N ARG A 19 -11.22 -12.44 -45.64
CA ARG A 19 -10.64 -13.76 -45.39
C ARG A 19 -9.26 -13.66 -44.73
N LEU A 20 -8.40 -12.75 -45.20
CA LEU A 20 -7.09 -12.52 -44.57
C LEU A 20 -7.22 -12.02 -43.12
N LEU A 21 -8.23 -11.18 -42.83
CA LEU A 21 -8.52 -10.71 -41.48
C LEU A 21 -8.91 -11.87 -40.57
N GLN A 22 -9.80 -12.73 -41.05
CA GLN A 22 -10.22 -13.92 -40.32
C GLN A 22 -9.04 -14.86 -40.06
N ASP A 23 -8.22 -15.15 -41.07
CA ASP A 23 -7.03 -16.00 -40.93
C ASP A 23 -6.03 -15.37 -39.94
N GLY A 24 -5.80 -14.06 -40.02
CA GLY A 24 -4.96 -13.32 -39.07
C GLY A 24 -5.46 -13.43 -37.64
N TYR A 25 -6.78 -13.31 -37.45
CA TYR A 25 -7.41 -13.47 -36.14
C TYR A 25 -7.27 -14.90 -35.60
N GLN A 26 -7.38 -15.93 -36.44
CA GLN A 26 -7.14 -17.31 -36.04
C GLN A 26 -5.69 -17.57 -35.63
N HIS A 27 -4.71 -17.00 -36.35
CA HIS A 27 -3.31 -17.07 -35.94
C HIS A 27 -3.08 -16.38 -34.59
N GLN A 28 -3.69 -15.20 -34.38
CA GLN A 28 -3.62 -14.50 -33.10
C GLN A 28 -4.19 -15.33 -31.94
N LEU A 29 -5.33 -16.00 -32.14
CA LEU A 29 -5.92 -16.88 -31.11
C LEU A 29 -5.05 -18.10 -30.79
N ARG A 30 -4.19 -18.52 -31.71
CA ARG A 30 -3.20 -19.59 -31.52
C ARG A 30 -1.83 -19.07 -31.06
N GLU A 31 -1.74 -17.80 -30.70
CA GLU A 31 -0.50 -17.11 -30.28
C GLU A 31 0.61 -17.12 -31.37
N GLN A 32 0.24 -17.34 -32.62
CA GLN A 32 1.13 -17.27 -33.79
C GLN A 32 1.24 -15.80 -34.24
N TYR A 33 1.88 -15.00 -33.39
CA TYR A 33 1.86 -13.54 -33.47
C TYR A 33 2.55 -13.00 -34.73
N GLU A 34 3.61 -13.63 -35.22
CA GLU A 34 4.30 -13.13 -36.40
C GLU A 34 3.49 -13.38 -37.68
N GLU A 35 2.84 -14.54 -37.79
CA GLU A 35 1.91 -14.88 -38.86
C GLU A 35 0.71 -13.94 -38.87
N ALA A 36 0.09 -13.69 -37.70
CA ALA A 36 -1.01 -12.75 -37.54
C ALA A 36 -0.59 -11.33 -37.98
N ALA A 37 0.55 -10.84 -37.47
CA ALA A 37 1.07 -9.53 -37.82
C ALA A 37 1.35 -9.38 -39.32
N ARG A 38 1.88 -10.44 -39.96
CA ARG A 38 2.14 -10.46 -41.40
C ARG A 38 0.84 -10.34 -42.20
N LEU A 39 -0.23 -11.02 -41.80
CA LEU A 39 -1.54 -10.96 -42.46
C LEU A 39 -2.19 -9.59 -42.27
N TYR A 40 -2.18 -9.03 -41.06
CA TYR A 40 -2.68 -7.67 -40.81
C TYR A 40 -1.91 -6.61 -41.62
N ARG A 41 -0.59 -6.71 -41.70
CA ARG A 41 0.23 -5.83 -42.56
C ARG A 41 -0.15 -5.90 -44.05
N LYS A 42 -0.53 -7.08 -44.57
CA LYS A 42 -1.01 -7.20 -45.96
C LYS A 42 -2.31 -6.44 -46.19
N ILE A 43 -3.23 -6.50 -45.22
CA ILE A 43 -4.49 -5.75 -45.29
C ILE A 43 -4.21 -4.25 -45.25
N LEU A 44 -3.35 -3.80 -44.33
CA LEU A 44 -2.98 -2.38 -44.20
C LEU A 44 -2.17 -1.84 -45.40
N LYS A 45 -1.53 -2.69 -46.22
CA LYS A 45 -0.94 -2.23 -47.49
C LYS A 45 -1.99 -1.81 -48.51
N VAL A 46 -3.20 -2.39 -48.44
CA VAL A 46 -4.31 -2.10 -49.36
C VAL A 46 -5.28 -1.08 -48.75
N VAL A 47 -5.53 -1.18 -47.45
CA VAL A 47 -6.40 -0.27 -46.69
C VAL A 47 -5.64 0.26 -45.47
N PRO A 48 -4.77 1.29 -45.62
CA PRO A 48 -3.83 1.74 -44.58
C PRO A 48 -4.47 2.17 -43.26
N ASP A 49 -5.69 2.68 -43.32
CA ASP A 49 -6.38 3.30 -42.19
C ASP A 49 -7.53 2.42 -41.64
N HIS A 50 -7.52 1.11 -41.90
CA HIS A 50 -8.56 0.23 -41.39
C HIS A 50 -8.47 0.07 -39.86
N ALA A 51 -9.37 0.73 -39.13
CA ALA A 51 -9.34 0.83 -37.66
C ALA A 51 -9.22 -0.52 -36.93
N ASP A 52 -10.03 -1.52 -37.29
CA ASP A 52 -9.98 -2.84 -36.62
C ASP A 52 -8.65 -3.55 -36.83
N VAL A 53 -8.05 -3.44 -38.02
CA VAL A 53 -6.80 -4.12 -38.35
C VAL A 53 -5.63 -3.43 -37.66
N LEU A 54 -5.67 -2.10 -37.56
CA LEU A 54 -4.70 -1.33 -36.76
C LEU A 54 -4.76 -1.72 -35.28
N HIS A 55 -5.97 -1.80 -34.71
CA HIS A 55 -6.18 -2.23 -33.32
C HIS A 55 -5.69 -3.66 -33.09
N LEU A 56 -6.07 -4.61 -33.94
CA LEU A 56 -5.62 -6.00 -33.83
C LEU A 56 -4.10 -6.16 -34.00
N LEU A 57 -3.49 -5.43 -34.95
CA LEU A 57 -2.04 -5.42 -35.08
C LEU A 57 -1.36 -4.82 -33.83
N GLY A 58 -1.95 -3.79 -33.23
CA GLY A 58 -1.47 -3.22 -31.97
C GLY A 58 -1.49 -4.26 -30.84
N ILE A 59 -2.56 -5.06 -30.72
CA ILE A 59 -2.66 -6.16 -29.74
C ILE A 59 -1.52 -7.14 -29.95
N VAL A 60 -1.29 -7.55 -31.20
CA VAL A 60 -0.21 -8.47 -31.56
C VAL A 60 1.16 -7.89 -31.22
N ARG A 61 1.42 -6.61 -31.49
CA ARG A 61 2.68 -5.94 -31.13
C ARG A 61 2.89 -5.87 -29.62
N ALA A 62 1.85 -5.56 -28.85
CA ALA A 62 1.93 -5.59 -27.39
C ALA A 62 2.26 -7.01 -26.87
N ARG A 63 1.65 -8.06 -27.44
CA ARG A 63 1.98 -9.46 -27.08
C ARG A 63 3.41 -9.88 -27.45
N GLN A 64 4.04 -9.19 -28.40
CA GLN A 64 5.43 -9.39 -28.79
C GLN A 64 6.42 -8.54 -27.96
N GLY A 65 5.98 -7.79 -26.94
CA GLY A 65 6.86 -6.87 -26.19
C GLY A 65 7.30 -5.65 -27.01
N ARG A 66 6.48 -5.23 -27.97
CA ARG A 66 6.72 -4.07 -28.85
C ARG A 66 5.71 -2.97 -28.54
N GLU A 67 5.69 -2.53 -27.28
CA GLU A 67 4.75 -1.55 -26.75
C GLU A 67 4.81 -0.20 -27.49
N PRO A 68 5.98 0.37 -27.86
CA PRO A 68 6.01 1.63 -28.59
C PRO A 68 5.26 1.56 -29.93
N GLU A 69 5.38 0.44 -30.64
CA GLU A 69 4.64 0.23 -31.89
C GLU A 69 3.16 0.01 -31.63
N ALA A 70 2.80 -0.72 -30.57
CA ALA A 70 1.41 -0.91 -30.19
C ALA A 70 0.72 0.42 -29.91
N VAL A 71 1.36 1.32 -29.16
CA VAL A 71 0.87 2.68 -28.87
C VAL A 71 0.55 3.44 -30.17
N GLU A 72 1.47 3.45 -31.13
CA GLU A 72 1.28 4.15 -32.41
C GLU A 72 0.13 3.55 -33.23
N LEU A 73 0.00 2.22 -33.24
CA LEU A 73 -1.10 1.53 -33.91
C LEU A 73 -2.45 1.81 -33.26
N TYR A 74 -2.53 1.81 -31.94
CA TYR A 74 -3.77 2.16 -31.22
C TYR A 74 -4.17 3.60 -31.45
N ARG A 75 -3.22 4.55 -31.43
CA ARG A 75 -3.49 5.96 -31.75
C ARG A 75 -4.05 6.13 -33.16
N LYS A 76 -3.49 5.43 -34.15
CA LYS A 76 -4.01 5.44 -35.53
C LYS A 76 -5.42 4.84 -35.61
N ALA A 77 -5.70 3.75 -34.90
CA ALA A 77 -7.03 3.17 -34.83
C ALA A 77 -8.05 4.15 -34.22
N LEU A 78 -7.68 4.80 -33.11
CA LEU A 78 -8.51 5.76 -32.38
C LEU A 78 -8.74 7.06 -33.16
N ALA A 79 -7.80 7.48 -34.01
CA ALA A 79 -7.97 8.61 -34.93
C ALA A 79 -9.05 8.34 -35.99
N ARG A 80 -9.46 7.08 -36.19
CA ARG A 80 -10.56 6.67 -37.08
C ARG A 80 -11.82 6.29 -36.31
N ARG A 81 -11.67 5.70 -35.12
CA ARG A 81 -12.78 5.32 -34.23
C ARG A 81 -12.53 5.79 -32.78
N PRO A 82 -12.80 7.06 -32.45
CA PRO A 82 -12.54 7.59 -31.12
C PRO A 82 -13.46 7.00 -30.02
N GLY A 83 -14.59 6.39 -30.40
CA GLY A 83 -15.52 5.72 -29.49
C GLY A 83 -15.17 4.26 -29.18
N ASP A 84 -14.00 3.77 -29.58
CA ASP A 84 -13.59 2.39 -29.31
C ASP A 84 -12.99 2.24 -27.90
N ALA A 85 -13.83 1.83 -26.95
CA ALA A 85 -13.41 1.65 -25.56
C ALA A 85 -12.25 0.65 -25.40
N LYS A 86 -12.23 -0.42 -26.21
CA LYS A 86 -11.20 -1.46 -26.15
C LYS A 86 -9.86 -0.98 -26.71
N ALA A 87 -9.87 -0.14 -27.75
CA ALA A 87 -8.65 0.47 -28.25
C ALA A 87 -8.05 1.48 -27.24
N TRP A 88 -8.88 2.30 -26.58
CA TRP A 88 -8.42 3.16 -25.47
C TRP A 88 -7.86 2.35 -24.30
N TYR A 89 -8.53 1.25 -23.93
CA TYR A 89 -8.08 0.34 -22.88
C TYR A 89 -6.71 -0.26 -23.21
N ASN A 90 -6.54 -0.80 -24.41
CA ASN A 90 -5.26 -1.38 -24.82
C ASN A 90 -4.15 -0.33 -24.96
N LEU A 91 -4.49 0.90 -25.35
CA LEU A 91 -3.57 2.03 -25.32
C LEU A 91 -3.11 2.35 -23.89
N ALA A 92 -4.03 2.36 -22.92
CA ALA A 92 -3.69 2.56 -21.52
C ALA A 92 -2.76 1.46 -21.00
N LEU A 93 -3.04 0.18 -21.30
CA LEU A 93 -2.17 -0.93 -20.92
C LEU A 93 -0.77 -0.81 -21.52
N ALA A 94 -0.66 -0.43 -22.79
CA ALA A 94 0.64 -0.23 -23.45
C ALA A 94 1.42 0.95 -22.86
N HIS A 95 0.74 2.05 -22.51
CA HIS A 95 1.36 3.15 -21.75
C HIS A 95 1.81 2.70 -20.36
N GLY A 96 1.03 1.86 -19.69
CA GLY A 96 1.40 1.27 -18.40
C GLY A 96 2.67 0.43 -18.48
N ALA A 97 2.79 -0.43 -19.49
CA ALA A 97 3.98 -1.25 -19.73
C ALA A 97 5.23 -0.42 -20.09
N LEU A 98 5.04 0.78 -20.64
CA LEU A 98 6.12 1.76 -20.88
C LEU A 98 6.39 2.68 -19.68
N GLU A 99 5.75 2.43 -18.54
CA GLU A 99 5.82 3.27 -17.32
C GLU A 99 5.36 4.72 -17.52
N GLN A 100 4.61 5.00 -18.59
CA GLN A 100 4.06 6.32 -18.93
C GLN A 100 2.74 6.55 -18.15
N LYS A 101 2.86 6.74 -16.83
CA LYS A 101 1.74 6.76 -15.88
C LYS A 101 0.64 7.75 -16.25
N ASP A 102 0.98 9.00 -16.55
CA ASP A 102 -0.03 10.02 -16.85
C ASP A 102 -0.78 9.71 -18.17
N ALA A 103 -0.08 9.22 -19.20
CA ALA A 103 -0.70 8.80 -20.45
C ALA A 103 -1.59 7.57 -20.27
N CYS A 104 -1.18 6.62 -19.42
CA CYS A 104 -1.98 5.47 -19.02
C CYS A 104 -3.30 5.90 -18.37
N VAL A 105 -3.24 6.81 -17.39
CA VAL A 105 -4.43 7.34 -16.71
C VAL A 105 -5.35 8.03 -17.71
N VAL A 106 -4.85 8.93 -18.56
CA VAL A 106 -5.66 9.65 -19.55
C VAL A 106 -6.36 8.68 -20.52
N ALA A 107 -5.65 7.69 -21.05
CA ALA A 107 -6.24 6.69 -21.93
C ALA A 107 -7.27 5.82 -21.20
N MET A 108 -7.02 5.45 -19.94
CA MET A 108 -7.94 4.66 -19.14
C MET A 108 -9.20 5.46 -18.77
N GLU A 109 -9.10 6.77 -18.55
CA GLU A 109 -10.26 7.63 -18.32
C GLU A 109 -11.20 7.64 -19.54
N ARG A 110 -10.64 7.69 -20.76
CA ARG A 110 -11.42 7.59 -22.00
C ARG A 110 -12.06 6.22 -22.14
N ALA A 111 -11.31 5.16 -21.86
CA ALA A 111 -11.82 3.79 -21.89
C ALA A 111 -13.00 3.61 -20.93
N PHE A 112 -12.82 4.01 -19.67
CA PHE A 112 -13.81 3.86 -18.60
C PHE A 112 -15.07 4.70 -18.83
N ALA A 113 -14.95 5.90 -19.41
CA ALA A 113 -16.09 6.73 -19.77
C ALA A 113 -16.96 6.11 -20.88
N LEU A 114 -16.36 5.30 -21.76
CA LEU A 114 -17.07 4.60 -22.84
C LEU A 114 -17.62 3.24 -22.39
N ASP A 115 -16.87 2.51 -21.57
CA ASP A 115 -17.27 1.21 -21.01
C ASP A 115 -16.71 1.05 -19.58
N PRO A 116 -17.53 1.25 -18.54
CA PRO A 116 -17.10 1.14 -17.14
C PRO A 116 -16.93 -0.31 -16.67
N THR A 117 -17.26 -1.31 -17.51
CA THR A 117 -17.10 -2.73 -17.19
C THR A 117 -15.73 -3.29 -17.57
N LEU A 118 -14.90 -2.49 -18.25
CA LEU A 118 -13.57 -2.89 -18.66
C LEU A 118 -12.71 -3.31 -17.45
N PRO A 119 -12.00 -4.45 -17.57
CA PRO A 119 -11.19 -4.98 -16.48
C PRO A 119 -10.06 -4.00 -16.14
N LEU A 120 -9.53 -4.08 -14.91
CA LEU A 120 -8.38 -3.29 -14.44
C LEU A 120 -8.54 -1.76 -14.44
N ALA A 121 -9.62 -1.19 -14.97
CA ALA A 121 -9.85 0.25 -14.96
C ALA A 121 -9.84 0.82 -13.53
N ALA A 122 -10.43 0.09 -12.58
CA ALA A 122 -10.37 0.43 -11.16
C ALA A 122 -8.93 0.38 -10.60
N ASN A 123 -8.09 -0.57 -11.04
CA ASN A 123 -6.70 -0.67 -10.60
C ASN A 123 -5.86 0.54 -11.03
N VAL A 124 -6.24 1.21 -12.12
CA VAL A 124 -5.54 2.40 -12.63
C VAL A 124 -6.17 3.68 -12.09
N LEU A 125 -7.48 3.86 -12.28
CA LEU A 125 -8.15 5.12 -12.01
C LEU A 125 -8.35 5.38 -10.53
N PHE A 126 -8.69 4.36 -9.74
CA PHE A 126 -8.96 4.55 -8.31
C PHE A 126 -7.76 5.10 -7.53
N PRO A 127 -6.55 4.50 -7.58
CA PRO A 127 -5.39 5.07 -6.90
C PRO A 127 -4.95 6.41 -7.48
N ALA A 128 -4.97 6.59 -8.81
CA ALA A 128 -4.57 7.84 -9.44
C ALA A 128 -5.45 9.02 -8.99
N ARG A 129 -6.77 8.82 -9.00
CA ARG A 129 -7.76 9.82 -8.59
C ARG A 129 -7.70 10.12 -7.09
N ARG A 130 -7.57 9.10 -6.23
CA ARG A 130 -7.40 9.31 -4.78
C ARG A 130 -6.10 10.06 -4.47
N GLY A 131 -4.99 9.73 -5.14
CA GLY A 131 -3.72 10.43 -4.96
C GLY A 131 -3.71 11.88 -5.43
N ALA A 132 -4.62 12.26 -6.33
CA ALA A 132 -4.84 13.63 -6.79
C ALA A 132 -6.01 14.33 -6.09
N TRP A 133 -6.66 13.70 -5.10
CA TRP A 133 -7.93 14.16 -4.51
C TRP A 133 -9.02 14.52 -5.54
N ASN A 134 -9.01 13.86 -6.69
CA ASN A 134 -10.06 13.96 -7.68
C ASN A 134 -11.10 12.89 -7.38
N TRP A 135 -12.27 13.25 -6.86
CA TRP A 135 -13.29 12.27 -6.46
C TRP A 135 -14.37 12.00 -7.51
N ARG A 136 -14.11 12.35 -8.78
CA ARG A 136 -14.99 11.97 -9.88
C ARG A 136 -15.16 10.45 -9.91
N ASP A 137 -16.41 10.01 -9.98
CA ASP A 137 -16.81 8.59 -10.02
C ASP A 137 -16.31 7.75 -8.83
N HIS A 138 -15.97 8.38 -7.70
CA HIS A 138 -15.38 7.70 -6.55
C HIS A 138 -16.18 6.47 -6.10
N ALA A 139 -17.50 6.62 -5.93
CA ALA A 139 -18.38 5.54 -5.52
C ALA A 139 -18.42 4.39 -6.54
N ALA A 140 -18.42 4.70 -7.84
CA ALA A 140 -18.42 3.69 -8.90
C ALA A 140 -17.10 2.91 -8.94
N LEU A 141 -15.96 3.60 -8.78
CA LEU A 141 -14.64 2.98 -8.71
C LEU A 141 -14.48 2.12 -7.44
N LEU A 142 -14.94 2.59 -6.28
CA LEU A 142 -14.93 1.82 -5.04
C LEU A 142 -15.82 0.55 -5.16
N ALA A 143 -17.00 0.67 -5.79
CA ALA A 143 -17.84 -0.47 -6.08
C ALA A 143 -17.18 -1.47 -7.04
N ALA A 144 -16.41 -0.99 -8.03
CA ALA A 144 -15.64 -1.86 -8.92
C ALA A 144 -14.50 -2.60 -8.20
N VAL A 145 -13.77 -1.92 -7.30
CA VAL A 145 -12.79 -2.53 -6.39
C VAL A 145 -13.46 -3.65 -5.58
N ARG A 146 -14.64 -3.38 -5.00
CA ARG A 146 -15.40 -4.37 -4.22
C ARG A 146 -15.81 -5.59 -5.05
N ARG A 147 -16.39 -5.41 -6.23
CA ARG A 147 -16.78 -6.52 -7.14
C ARG A 147 -15.58 -7.38 -7.54
N SER A 148 -14.47 -6.75 -7.88
CA SER A 148 -13.25 -7.47 -8.22
C SER A 148 -12.66 -8.26 -7.04
N ALA A 149 -12.72 -7.69 -5.82
CA ALA A 149 -12.37 -8.41 -4.59
C ALA A 149 -13.31 -9.59 -4.29
N MET A 150 -14.60 -9.48 -4.61
CA MET A 150 -15.58 -10.57 -4.46
C MET A 150 -15.42 -11.71 -5.47
N GLY A 151 -14.65 -11.49 -6.53
CA GLY A 151 -14.33 -12.53 -7.50
C GLY A 151 -14.69 -12.19 -8.94
N GLU A 152 -15.34 -11.06 -9.17
CA GLU A 152 -15.86 -10.68 -10.49
C GLU A 152 -14.75 -10.07 -11.37
N GLY A 153 -14.53 -10.65 -12.55
CA GLY A 153 -13.54 -10.13 -13.51
C GLY A 153 -12.08 -10.34 -13.06
N ALA A 154 -11.20 -9.43 -13.49
CA ALA A 154 -9.76 -9.50 -13.19
C ALA A 154 -9.46 -9.23 -11.71
N PRO A 155 -8.36 -9.76 -11.14
CA PRO A 155 -7.95 -9.46 -9.76
C PRO A 155 -7.72 -7.96 -9.52
N VAL A 156 -8.21 -7.46 -8.39
CA VAL A 156 -7.89 -6.12 -7.88
C VAL A 156 -6.53 -6.17 -7.19
N LEU A 157 -5.77 -5.07 -7.27
CA LEU A 157 -4.56 -4.92 -6.45
C LEU A 157 -4.95 -4.98 -4.96
N PRO A 158 -4.38 -5.90 -4.14
CA PRO A 158 -4.80 -6.06 -2.74
C PRO A 158 -4.68 -4.79 -1.91
N PHE A 159 -3.69 -3.93 -2.20
CA PHE A 159 -3.55 -2.62 -1.58
C PHE A 159 -4.79 -1.72 -1.74
N LEU A 160 -5.54 -1.85 -2.86
CA LEU A 160 -6.77 -1.08 -3.06
C LEU A 160 -7.95 -1.62 -2.25
N ALA A 161 -7.92 -2.90 -1.87
CA ALA A 161 -8.93 -3.49 -1.00
C ALA A 161 -8.86 -2.93 0.43
N LEU A 162 -7.71 -2.36 0.85
CA LEU A 162 -7.53 -1.72 2.16
C LEU A 162 -8.46 -0.51 2.38
N TYR A 163 -9.02 0.06 1.29
CA TYR A 163 -10.02 1.13 1.36
C TYR A 163 -11.46 0.61 1.57
N LEU A 164 -11.62 -0.70 1.78
CA LEU A 164 -12.86 -1.34 2.20
C LEU A 164 -12.67 -1.86 3.62
N ASP A 165 -13.55 -1.53 4.57
CA ASP A 165 -13.48 -2.06 5.94
C ASP A 165 -14.09 -3.47 6.04
N GLU A 166 -13.67 -4.36 5.15
CA GLU A 166 -14.20 -5.71 4.96
C GLU A 166 -13.05 -6.73 4.89
N PRO A 167 -12.59 -7.27 6.04
CA PRO A 167 -11.44 -8.18 6.09
C PRO A 167 -11.54 -9.38 5.14
N GLY A 168 -12.75 -9.94 4.96
CA GLY A 168 -12.97 -11.04 4.02
C GLY A 168 -12.66 -10.67 2.56
N LEU A 169 -12.89 -9.42 2.16
CA LEU A 169 -12.54 -8.95 0.81
C LEU A 169 -11.03 -8.74 0.66
N HIS A 170 -10.32 -8.38 1.74
CA HIS A 170 -8.85 -8.30 1.72
C HIS A 170 -8.26 -9.68 1.45
N LEU A 171 -8.71 -10.72 2.16
CA LEU A 171 -8.27 -12.10 1.96
C LEU A 171 -8.56 -12.59 0.54
N SER A 172 -9.77 -12.34 0.04
CA SER A 172 -10.17 -12.76 -1.30
C SER A 172 -9.32 -12.08 -2.38
N ALA A 173 -9.14 -10.75 -2.30
CA ALA A 173 -8.28 -10.01 -3.22
C ALA A 173 -6.83 -10.51 -3.20
N ALA A 174 -6.27 -10.70 -1.99
CA ALA A 174 -4.91 -11.17 -1.80
C ALA A 174 -4.70 -12.58 -2.38
N ARG A 175 -5.58 -13.54 -2.08
CA ARG A 175 -5.52 -14.91 -2.64
C ARG A 175 -5.58 -14.91 -4.17
N ARG A 176 -6.49 -14.12 -4.74
CA ARG A 176 -6.64 -14.01 -6.20
C ARG A 176 -5.38 -13.43 -6.84
N MET A 177 -4.80 -12.40 -6.24
CA MET A 177 -3.56 -11.79 -6.72
C MET A 177 -2.37 -12.77 -6.63
N VAL A 178 -2.23 -13.45 -5.49
CA VAL A 178 -1.17 -14.46 -5.30
C VAL A 178 -1.28 -15.58 -6.33
N ALA A 179 -2.47 -16.12 -6.54
CA ALA A 179 -2.71 -17.18 -7.53
C ALA A 179 -2.44 -16.73 -8.97
N ALA A 180 -2.72 -15.46 -9.28
CA ALA A 180 -2.54 -14.91 -10.62
C ALA A 180 -1.08 -14.58 -10.95
N GLU A 181 -0.30 -14.06 -9.99
CA GLU A 181 0.98 -13.40 -10.29
C GLU A 181 2.17 -13.84 -9.47
N LYS A 182 1.97 -14.46 -8.29
CA LYS A 182 3.07 -14.64 -7.31
C LYS A 182 3.53 -16.09 -7.15
N MET A 183 2.82 -17.04 -7.76
CA MET A 183 3.16 -18.47 -7.71
C MET A 183 4.17 -18.85 -8.81
N PRO A 184 5.33 -19.43 -8.46
CA PRO A 184 6.26 -19.93 -9.45
C PRO A 184 5.66 -21.15 -10.15
N ARG A 185 5.91 -21.26 -11.46
CA ARG A 185 5.50 -22.44 -12.25
C ARG A 185 6.19 -23.72 -11.76
N GLN A 186 7.44 -23.59 -11.33
CA GLN A 186 8.26 -24.66 -10.78
C GLN A 186 8.89 -24.16 -9.48
N PRO A 187 8.27 -24.43 -8.31
CA PRO A 187 8.87 -24.11 -7.02
C PRO A 187 10.23 -24.80 -6.85
N LEU A 188 11.13 -24.17 -6.11
CA LEU A 188 12.42 -24.78 -5.76
C LEU A 188 12.21 -25.74 -4.59
N ALA A 189 13.08 -26.74 -4.48
CA ALA A 189 13.10 -27.66 -3.36
C ALA A 189 14.34 -27.39 -2.50
N PHE A 190 14.12 -27.13 -1.22
CA PHE A 190 15.17 -26.92 -0.23
C PHE A 190 15.03 -27.94 0.91
N ASP A 191 16.15 -28.54 1.32
CA ASP A 191 16.18 -29.41 2.50
C ASP A 191 16.43 -28.61 3.78
N HIS A 192 15.42 -28.61 4.65
CA HIS A 192 15.43 -27.93 5.94
C HIS A 192 15.79 -28.85 7.12
N SER A 193 16.19 -30.10 6.86
CA SER A 193 16.57 -31.09 7.89
C SER A 193 17.67 -30.56 8.83
N ALA A 194 18.70 -29.92 8.29
CA ALA A 194 19.78 -29.33 9.07
C ALA A 194 19.29 -28.20 9.99
N ARG A 195 18.34 -27.37 9.53
CA ARG A 195 17.76 -26.28 10.34
C ARG A 195 16.89 -26.84 11.47
N ARG A 196 16.20 -27.94 11.20
CA ARG A 196 15.38 -28.65 12.21
C ARG A 196 16.23 -29.23 13.35
N ALA A 197 17.44 -29.71 13.03
CA ALA A 197 18.37 -30.27 14.01
C ALA A 197 19.26 -29.22 14.70
N ALA A 198 19.20 -27.95 14.29
CA ALA A 198 20.07 -26.91 14.81
C ALA A 198 19.75 -26.53 16.27
N SER A 199 20.80 -26.34 17.08
CA SER A 199 20.73 -25.89 18.48
C SER A 199 21.44 -24.55 18.73
N GLY A 200 22.03 -23.95 17.69
CA GLY A 200 22.71 -22.66 17.76
C GLY A 200 21.78 -21.45 17.64
N PRO A 201 22.37 -20.24 17.47
CA PRO A 201 21.62 -19.00 17.25
C PRO A 201 20.62 -19.13 16.09
N ILE A 202 19.47 -18.49 16.23
CA ILE A 202 18.44 -18.43 15.17
C ILE A 202 18.90 -17.44 14.11
N ARG A 203 19.00 -17.89 12.86
CA ARG A 203 19.33 -17.06 11.71
C ARG A 203 18.09 -16.38 11.17
N LEU A 204 18.01 -15.07 11.35
CA LEU A 204 16.91 -14.22 10.88
C LEU A 204 17.32 -13.47 9.62
N ALA A 205 16.41 -13.38 8.65
CA ALA A 205 16.56 -12.47 7.53
C ALA A 205 15.31 -11.61 7.36
N TYR A 206 15.51 -10.29 7.22
CA TYR A 206 14.46 -9.33 6.87
C TYR A 206 14.61 -8.93 5.41
N LEU A 207 13.57 -9.13 4.61
CA LEU A 207 13.56 -8.79 3.18
C LEU A 207 12.71 -7.55 2.93
N SER A 208 13.28 -6.53 2.28
CA SER A 208 12.57 -5.29 1.97
C SER A 208 13.15 -4.56 0.76
N ALA A 209 12.29 -3.87 0.01
CA ALA A 209 12.70 -2.86 -0.99
C ALA A 209 12.88 -1.46 -0.37
N ASP A 210 12.60 -1.33 0.92
CA ASP A 210 12.45 -0.05 1.60
C ASP A 210 13.56 0.25 2.61
N PHE A 211 14.67 -0.49 2.60
CA PHE A 211 15.91 -0.15 3.31
C PHE A 211 16.58 1.08 2.69
N ARG A 212 15.91 2.23 2.85
CA ARG A 212 16.21 3.55 2.28
C ARG A 212 15.43 4.60 3.09
N ASN A 213 15.39 5.86 2.67
CA ASN A 213 14.54 6.88 3.30
C ASN A 213 13.04 6.59 3.08
N HIS A 214 12.49 5.72 3.92
CA HIS A 214 11.13 5.21 3.83
C HIS A 214 10.55 4.92 5.23
N ALA A 215 9.23 5.01 5.36
CA ALA A 215 8.49 4.83 6.61
C ALA A 215 8.83 3.51 7.32
N THR A 216 8.94 2.40 6.58
CA THR A 216 9.34 1.09 7.14
C THR A 216 10.68 1.18 7.86
N THR A 217 11.67 1.80 7.23
CA THR A 217 13.02 1.96 7.79
C THR A 217 13.03 2.93 8.96
N HIS A 218 12.25 4.01 8.91
CA HIS A 218 12.10 4.93 10.05
C HIS A 218 11.55 4.21 11.30
N LEU A 219 10.66 3.25 11.13
CA LEU A 219 10.08 2.47 12.23
C LEU A 219 11.05 1.42 12.79
N ILE A 220 11.74 0.68 11.91
CA ILE A 220 12.42 -0.57 12.29
C ILE A 220 13.95 -0.45 12.43
N SER A 221 14.61 0.61 11.95
CA SER A 221 16.08 0.66 11.88
C SER A 221 16.77 0.33 13.20
N ARG A 222 16.29 0.91 14.31
CA ARG A 222 16.87 0.69 15.64
C ARG A 222 16.68 -0.74 16.13
N LEU A 223 15.59 -1.41 15.76
CA LEU A 223 15.28 -2.78 16.15
C LEU A 223 16.39 -3.76 15.77
N PHE A 224 16.98 -3.60 14.58
CA PHE A 224 18.04 -4.48 14.10
C PHE A 224 19.21 -4.53 15.08
N ALA A 225 19.67 -3.36 15.54
CA ALA A 225 20.76 -3.25 16.51
C ALA A 225 20.38 -3.76 17.91
N ARG A 226 19.08 -3.84 18.24
CA ARG A 226 18.61 -4.32 19.54
C ARG A 226 18.41 -5.82 19.61
N HIS A 227 18.51 -6.56 18.51
CA HIS A 227 18.45 -8.03 18.59
C HIS A 227 19.65 -8.60 19.40
N ASP A 228 19.39 -9.58 20.27
CA ASP A 228 20.42 -10.25 21.08
C ASP A 228 21.30 -11.15 20.21
N ARG A 229 22.51 -10.68 19.91
CA ARG A 229 23.47 -11.37 19.03
C ARG A 229 24.04 -12.66 19.60
N SER A 230 23.82 -12.96 20.89
CA SER A 230 24.15 -14.27 21.45
C SER A 230 23.14 -15.35 21.05
N ARG A 231 21.93 -14.94 20.64
CA ARG A 231 20.79 -15.81 20.30
C ARG A 231 20.35 -15.70 18.85
N PHE A 232 20.66 -14.59 18.20
CA PHE A 232 20.22 -14.28 16.83
C PHE A 232 21.37 -13.81 15.95
N GLU A 233 21.36 -14.27 14.71
CA GLU A 233 22.18 -13.76 13.61
C GLU A 233 21.25 -13.08 12.61
N VAL A 234 21.42 -11.77 12.40
CA VAL A 234 20.47 -10.90 11.69
C VAL A 234 21.02 -10.47 10.34
N THR A 235 20.28 -10.79 9.29
CA THR A 235 20.57 -10.38 7.90
C THR A 235 19.50 -9.42 7.38
N ALA A 236 19.89 -8.34 6.71
CA ALA A 236 19.00 -7.54 5.87
C ALA A 236 19.20 -7.92 4.40
N VAL A 237 18.10 -8.27 3.72
CA VAL A 237 18.06 -8.58 2.28
C VAL A 237 17.37 -7.43 1.57
N SER A 238 18.15 -6.52 1.00
CA SER A 238 17.64 -5.39 0.22
C SER A 238 17.31 -5.82 -1.20
N ILE A 239 16.10 -5.50 -1.64
CA ILE A 239 15.61 -5.77 -3.01
C ILE A 239 15.17 -4.47 -3.72
N GLY A 240 15.50 -3.32 -3.13
CA GLY A 240 15.21 -1.99 -3.65
C GLY A 240 16.48 -1.15 -3.79
N PRO A 241 16.36 0.06 -4.37
CA PRO A 241 17.51 0.87 -4.71
C PRO A 241 18.26 1.38 -3.47
N ASP A 242 19.58 1.48 -3.59
CA ASP A 242 20.38 2.31 -2.69
C ASP A 242 20.15 3.79 -3.02
N ASP A 243 19.58 4.53 -2.07
CA ASP A 243 19.32 5.96 -2.18
C ASP A 243 20.42 6.84 -1.58
N GLY A 244 21.50 6.23 -1.08
CA GLY A 244 22.61 6.92 -0.41
C GLY A 244 22.21 7.62 0.89
N SER A 245 21.04 7.31 1.46
CA SER A 245 20.55 7.97 2.67
C SER A 245 21.30 7.54 3.93
N ALA A 246 21.22 8.36 4.98
CA ALA A 246 21.68 7.97 6.31
C ALA A 246 20.88 6.77 6.87
N HIS A 247 19.61 6.62 6.44
CA HIS A 247 18.76 5.52 6.84
C HIS A 247 19.23 4.18 6.28
N ARG A 248 19.63 4.13 4.99
CA ARG A 248 20.27 2.95 4.38
C ARG A 248 21.50 2.51 5.18
N ARG A 249 22.43 3.45 5.40
CA ARG A 249 23.67 3.20 6.16
C ARG A 249 23.41 2.75 7.59
N ALA A 250 22.36 3.27 8.24
CA ALA A 250 21.98 2.87 9.58
C ALA A 250 21.55 1.39 9.62
N VAL A 251 20.80 0.91 8.62
CA VAL A 251 20.44 -0.51 8.51
C VAL A 251 21.68 -1.36 8.26
N GLU A 252 22.54 -0.97 7.32
CA GLU A 252 23.79 -1.68 7.00
C GLU A 252 24.69 -1.86 8.22
N GLY A 253 24.83 -0.82 9.05
CA GLY A 253 25.62 -0.87 10.28
C GLY A 253 24.94 -1.56 11.47
N ALA A 254 23.65 -1.88 11.38
CA ALA A 254 22.86 -2.45 12.48
C ALA A 254 22.62 -3.96 12.36
N VAL A 255 23.00 -4.59 11.25
CA VAL A 255 22.83 -6.02 10.97
C VAL A 255 24.17 -6.74 10.88
N ASP A 256 24.18 -8.07 11.04
CA ASP A 256 25.40 -8.87 10.90
C ASP A 256 25.79 -9.07 9.43
N ARG A 257 24.80 -9.08 8.54
CA ARG A 257 24.98 -9.10 7.09
C ARG A 257 23.96 -8.23 6.38
N PHE A 258 24.41 -7.50 5.37
CA PHE A 258 23.56 -6.77 4.44
C PHE A 258 23.77 -7.30 3.03
N LEU A 259 22.72 -7.78 2.37
CA LEU A 259 22.74 -8.25 0.99
C LEU A 259 22.01 -7.25 0.11
N ASP A 260 22.68 -6.73 -0.92
CA ASP A 260 22.02 -5.94 -1.96
C ASP A 260 21.72 -6.82 -3.18
N LEU A 261 20.43 -7.11 -3.39
CA LEU A 261 19.92 -7.98 -4.43
C LEU A 261 18.89 -7.27 -5.32
N GLU A 262 18.98 -5.94 -5.47
CA GLU A 262 18.07 -5.15 -6.31
C GLU A 262 17.91 -5.75 -7.72
N LYS A 263 19.01 -6.22 -8.33
CA LYS A 263 18.99 -6.73 -9.72
C LYS A 263 18.72 -8.24 -9.84
N ALA A 264 18.65 -8.96 -8.73
CA ALA A 264 18.54 -10.42 -8.74
C ALA A 264 17.09 -10.89 -8.98
N GLY A 265 16.92 -12.01 -9.70
CA GLY A 265 15.61 -12.65 -9.85
C GLY A 265 15.13 -13.29 -8.55
N ALA A 266 13.83 -13.60 -8.47
CA ALA A 266 13.25 -14.21 -7.27
C ALA A 266 13.89 -15.57 -6.92
N GLU A 267 14.24 -16.39 -7.93
CA GLU A 267 14.92 -17.67 -7.74
C GLU A 267 16.33 -17.50 -7.15
N ASP A 268 17.11 -16.53 -7.66
CA ASP A 268 18.47 -16.28 -7.19
C ASP A 268 18.44 -15.80 -5.73
N ILE A 269 17.54 -14.86 -5.41
CA ILE A 269 17.35 -14.40 -4.03
C ILE A 269 16.99 -15.58 -3.12
N ALA A 270 16.08 -16.46 -3.54
CA ALA A 270 15.71 -17.64 -2.77
C ALA A 270 16.92 -18.58 -2.53
N ARG A 271 17.78 -18.78 -3.54
CA ARG A 271 19.00 -19.59 -3.38
C ARG A 271 19.99 -18.96 -2.41
N GLU A 272 20.20 -17.66 -2.48
CA GLU A 272 21.09 -16.94 -1.55
C GLU A 272 20.59 -17.04 -0.10
N VAL A 273 19.29 -16.79 0.12
CA VAL A 273 18.67 -16.93 1.45
C VAL A 273 18.81 -18.37 1.99
N ALA A 274 18.56 -19.37 1.15
CA ALA A 274 18.73 -20.76 1.54
C ALA A 274 20.19 -21.10 1.85
N ALA A 275 21.15 -20.61 1.06
CA ALA A 275 22.59 -20.84 1.26
C ALA A 275 23.09 -20.27 2.60
N LEU A 276 22.55 -19.13 3.06
CA LEU A 276 22.84 -18.57 4.39
C LEU A 276 22.30 -19.42 5.54
N GLY A 277 21.40 -20.37 5.27
CA GLY A 277 20.79 -21.19 6.30
C GLY A 277 19.84 -20.42 7.21
N VAL A 278 19.14 -19.44 6.65
CA VAL A 278 18.10 -18.67 7.36
C VAL A 278 17.04 -19.62 7.93
N ASP A 279 16.78 -19.48 9.24
CA ASP A 279 15.73 -20.22 9.95
C ASP A 279 14.36 -19.55 9.77
N ILE A 280 14.34 -18.21 9.84
CA ILE A 280 13.13 -17.39 9.73
C ILE A 280 13.37 -16.27 8.72
N LEU A 281 12.59 -16.26 7.64
CA LEU A 281 12.57 -15.19 6.66
C LEU A 281 11.33 -14.29 6.89
N VAL A 282 11.56 -13.01 7.10
CA VAL A 282 10.54 -12.00 7.40
C VAL A 282 10.34 -11.11 6.17
N ASP A 283 9.11 -11.09 5.65
CA ASP A 283 8.67 -10.16 4.61
C ASP A 283 8.25 -8.83 5.25
N LEU A 284 8.95 -7.76 4.89
CA LEU A 284 8.62 -6.40 5.29
C LEU A 284 7.83 -5.64 4.22
N MET A 285 7.38 -6.31 3.16
CA MET A 285 6.70 -5.67 2.04
C MET A 285 5.21 -5.97 2.02
N GLY A 286 4.81 -7.25 1.98
CA GLY A 286 3.47 -7.65 1.63
C GLY A 286 3.06 -7.13 0.23
N HIS A 287 1.77 -6.82 0.02
CA HIS A 287 1.27 -6.33 -1.29
C HIS A 287 1.54 -4.84 -1.53
N THR A 288 2.78 -4.41 -1.30
CA THR A 288 3.24 -3.02 -1.52
C THR A 288 4.13 -2.92 -2.76
N MET A 289 4.46 -1.70 -3.16
CA MET A 289 5.27 -1.46 -4.36
C MET A 289 6.70 -1.99 -4.18
N GLY A 290 7.21 -2.73 -5.17
CA GLY A 290 8.57 -3.30 -5.13
C GLY A 290 8.67 -4.64 -4.39
N GLU A 291 7.54 -5.21 -3.95
CA GLU A 291 7.51 -6.53 -3.34
C GLU A 291 8.06 -7.64 -4.25
N ARG A 292 8.57 -8.71 -3.64
CA ARG A 292 9.03 -9.93 -4.34
C ARG A 292 8.56 -11.20 -3.61
N MET A 293 7.25 -11.32 -3.36
CA MET A 293 6.65 -12.49 -2.70
C MET A 293 6.98 -13.83 -3.37
N ALA A 294 7.28 -13.82 -4.68
CA ALA A 294 7.73 -15.02 -5.39
C ALA A 294 8.97 -15.67 -4.74
N VAL A 295 9.85 -14.90 -4.08
CA VAL A 295 10.97 -15.42 -3.28
C VAL A 295 10.46 -16.38 -2.20
N PHE A 296 9.44 -15.95 -1.45
CA PHE A 296 8.82 -16.73 -0.38
C PHE A 296 8.05 -17.94 -0.90
N ALA A 297 7.49 -17.86 -2.10
CA ALA A 297 6.82 -18.99 -2.74
C ALA A 297 7.77 -20.15 -3.06
N HIS A 298 9.08 -19.89 -3.21
CA HIS A 298 10.11 -20.94 -3.32
C HIS A 298 10.49 -21.56 -1.96
N ARG A 299 9.99 -21.02 -0.84
CA ARG A 299 10.22 -21.51 0.53
C ARG A 299 11.71 -21.67 0.93
N PRO A 300 12.58 -20.67 0.70
CA PRO A 300 14.01 -20.75 1.02
C PRO A 300 14.32 -20.83 2.52
N ALA A 301 13.38 -20.45 3.39
CA ALA A 301 13.46 -20.65 4.84
C ALA A 301 12.30 -21.55 5.32
N PRO A 302 12.50 -22.36 6.36
CA PRO A 302 11.45 -23.25 6.88
C PRO A 302 10.30 -22.50 7.54
N VAL A 303 10.58 -21.33 8.13
CA VAL A 303 9.57 -20.44 8.71
C VAL A 303 9.56 -19.12 7.94
N GLN A 304 8.38 -18.68 7.52
CA GLN A 304 8.20 -17.43 6.78
C GLN A 304 7.11 -16.58 7.41
N VAL A 305 7.42 -15.30 7.63
CA VAL A 305 6.60 -14.39 8.45
C VAL A 305 6.28 -13.13 7.66
N GLY A 306 5.00 -12.76 7.57
CA GLY A 306 4.59 -11.44 7.10
C GLY A 306 4.62 -10.42 8.25
N TYR A 307 5.25 -9.27 8.06
CA TYR A 307 5.39 -8.27 9.11
C TYR A 307 5.49 -6.83 8.59
N LEU A 308 4.80 -5.93 9.29
CA LEU A 308 4.90 -4.47 9.25
C LEU A 308 4.43 -3.77 7.95
N GLY A 309 5.06 -4.01 6.80
CA GLY A 309 4.91 -3.15 5.62
C GLY A 309 3.52 -3.14 4.99
N TYR A 310 2.77 -4.25 5.11
CA TYR A 310 1.43 -4.38 4.57
C TYR A 310 0.40 -4.63 5.67
N PRO A 311 -0.61 -3.78 5.82
CA PRO A 311 -1.54 -3.81 6.96
C PRO A 311 -2.75 -4.72 6.69
N SER A 312 -2.52 -5.94 6.20
CA SER A 312 -3.54 -6.98 6.01
C SER A 312 -2.88 -8.34 5.70
N THR A 313 -3.67 -9.36 5.39
CA THR A 313 -3.19 -10.71 5.03
C THR A 313 -2.48 -10.73 3.67
N SER A 314 -1.39 -11.49 3.55
CA SER A 314 -0.77 -11.79 2.25
C SER A 314 -1.68 -12.64 1.36
N GLY A 315 -2.64 -13.37 1.93
CA GLY A 315 -3.46 -14.35 1.20
C GLY A 315 -2.64 -15.51 0.61
N ALA A 316 -1.36 -15.62 0.95
CA ALA A 316 -0.45 -16.58 0.36
C ALA A 316 -0.31 -17.83 1.23
N PRO A 317 -0.29 -19.04 0.65
CA PRO A 317 -0.13 -20.30 1.38
C PRO A 317 1.33 -20.56 1.80
N PHE A 318 2.25 -19.66 1.46
CA PHE A 318 3.67 -19.76 1.78
C PHE A 318 4.10 -18.87 2.95
N PHE A 319 3.22 -18.07 3.54
CA PHE A 319 3.49 -17.41 4.82
C PHE A 319 2.87 -18.20 5.97
N ASP A 320 3.67 -18.49 6.99
CA ASP A 320 3.25 -19.30 8.13
C ASP A 320 2.61 -18.42 9.21
N TYR A 321 3.19 -17.24 9.45
CA TYR A 321 2.78 -16.33 10.52
C TYR A 321 2.61 -14.89 10.06
N VAL A 322 1.78 -14.14 10.78
CA VAL A 322 1.70 -12.67 10.72
C VAL A 322 1.91 -12.11 12.12
N ILE A 323 2.81 -11.14 12.26
CA ILE A 323 3.04 -10.44 13.53
C ILE A 323 1.99 -9.33 13.68
N ALA A 324 1.30 -9.31 14.81
CA ALA A 324 0.30 -8.32 15.15
C ALA A 324 0.24 -8.08 16.68
N ASP A 325 -0.76 -7.34 17.14
CA ASP A 325 -1.13 -7.20 18.54
C ASP A 325 -2.66 -7.36 18.71
N PRO A 326 -3.16 -7.54 19.94
CA PRO A 326 -4.60 -7.77 20.18
C PRO A 326 -5.50 -6.62 19.71
N GLY A 327 -4.98 -5.38 19.64
CA GLY A 327 -5.74 -4.20 19.25
C GLY A 327 -5.92 -4.11 17.73
N VAL A 328 -4.85 -4.33 16.97
CA VAL A 328 -4.82 -4.19 15.51
C VAL A 328 -5.43 -5.39 14.80
N LEU A 329 -5.20 -6.61 15.31
CA LEU A 329 -5.69 -7.86 14.71
C LEU A 329 -6.07 -8.85 15.81
N PRO A 330 -7.27 -8.80 16.38
CA PRO A 330 -7.70 -9.76 17.38
C PRO A 330 -7.83 -11.17 16.79
N PHE A 331 -7.66 -12.23 17.60
CA PHE A 331 -7.79 -13.61 17.14
C PHE A 331 -9.16 -13.95 16.53
N SER A 332 -10.21 -13.18 16.86
CA SER A 332 -11.54 -13.32 16.26
C SER A 332 -11.55 -13.06 14.76
N GLU A 333 -10.57 -12.32 14.23
CA GLU A 333 -10.44 -12.02 12.79
C GLU A 333 -9.55 -13.05 12.07
N ALA A 334 -9.09 -14.11 12.75
CA ALA A 334 -8.34 -15.22 12.15
C ALA A 334 -8.97 -15.83 10.88
N PRO A 335 -10.32 -15.94 10.74
CA PRO A 335 -10.92 -16.43 9.49
C PRO A 335 -10.58 -15.62 8.24
N PHE A 336 -10.11 -14.37 8.41
CA PHE A 336 -9.78 -13.46 7.31
C PHE A 336 -8.27 -13.34 7.06
N PHE A 337 -7.46 -14.19 7.68
CA PHE A 337 -6.01 -14.27 7.45
C PHE A 337 -5.62 -15.68 7.02
N SER A 338 -4.73 -15.79 6.02
CA SER A 338 -4.12 -17.07 5.65
C SER A 338 -3.07 -17.53 6.65
N GLU A 339 -2.38 -16.58 7.27
CA GLU A 339 -1.29 -16.78 8.22
C GLU A 339 -1.81 -17.07 9.63
N LYS A 340 -0.98 -17.69 10.47
CA LYS A 340 -1.25 -17.81 11.89
C LYS A 340 -0.90 -16.50 12.60
N ILE A 341 -1.85 -15.98 13.37
CA ILE A 341 -1.68 -14.71 14.08
C ILE A 341 -0.73 -14.91 15.26
N VAL A 342 0.27 -14.04 15.37
CA VAL A 342 1.19 -13.96 16.51
C VAL A 342 1.02 -12.62 17.18
N HIS A 343 0.49 -12.61 18.40
CA HIS A 343 0.33 -11.38 19.17
C HIS A 343 1.59 -11.05 19.95
N LEU A 344 2.17 -9.90 19.64
CA LEU A 344 3.05 -9.22 20.58
C LEU A 344 2.22 -8.64 21.74
N PRO A 345 2.79 -8.59 22.96
CA PRO A 345 2.03 -8.22 24.17
C PRO A 345 1.52 -6.78 24.17
N ASP A 346 2.32 -5.85 23.66
CA ASP A 346 2.04 -4.42 23.75
C ASP A 346 1.60 -3.84 22.39
N THR A 347 2.48 -3.83 21.38
CA THR A 347 2.15 -3.34 20.03
C THR A 347 2.87 -4.14 18.94
N TYR A 348 2.30 -4.18 17.73
CA TYR A 348 2.92 -4.74 16.54
C TYR A 348 3.88 -3.79 15.81
N GLN A 349 3.82 -2.49 16.10
CA GLN A 349 4.59 -1.50 15.35
C GLN A 349 5.84 -1.12 16.15
N PRO A 350 7.05 -1.38 15.63
CA PRO A 350 8.26 -0.87 16.26
C PRO A 350 8.32 0.64 16.04
N ASN A 351 8.74 1.39 17.05
CA ASN A 351 9.03 2.81 16.89
C ASN A 351 10.42 3.09 17.43
N ASP A 352 11.28 3.62 16.57
CA ASP A 352 12.62 4.05 16.97
C ASP A 352 12.52 5.26 17.93
N PRO A 353 12.88 5.15 19.22
CA PRO A 353 12.82 6.29 20.15
C PRO A 353 13.79 7.41 19.78
N ASP A 354 14.87 7.09 19.06
CA ASP A 354 16.02 7.95 18.82
C ASP A 354 15.91 8.74 17.49
N LEU A 355 14.73 8.79 16.86
CA LEU A 355 14.53 9.56 15.63
C LEU A 355 14.92 11.04 15.83
N PRO A 356 15.71 11.63 14.90
CA PRO A 356 16.17 13.00 15.04
C PRO A 356 14.99 13.98 14.95
N VAL A 357 14.98 15.00 15.81
CA VAL A 357 14.01 16.10 15.77
C VAL A 357 14.76 17.40 15.55
N GLY A 358 14.39 18.12 14.49
CA GLY A 358 14.98 19.42 14.14
C GLY A 358 14.51 20.56 15.05
N PRO A 359 14.98 21.80 14.80
CA PRO A 359 14.48 22.98 15.51
C PRO A 359 13.00 23.21 15.21
N ARG A 360 12.22 23.57 16.23
CA ARG A 360 10.79 23.87 16.08
C ARG A 360 10.60 25.13 15.21
N PRO A 361 9.87 25.04 14.08
CA PRO A 361 9.55 26.21 13.26
C PRO A 361 8.45 27.08 13.90
N SER A 362 8.30 28.31 13.43
CA SER A 362 7.13 29.15 13.76
C SER A 362 5.88 28.73 12.98
N ARG A 363 4.71 29.24 13.38
CA ARG A 363 3.47 29.04 12.61
C ARG A 363 3.57 29.71 11.23
N ALA A 364 4.11 30.92 11.16
CA ALA A 364 4.41 31.60 9.90
C ALA A 364 5.30 30.78 8.95
N ASP A 365 6.39 30.19 9.44
CA ASP A 365 7.28 29.34 8.61
C ASP A 365 6.56 28.13 8.01
N ALA A 366 5.52 27.65 8.69
CA ALA A 366 4.68 26.54 8.27
C ALA A 366 3.45 26.95 7.43
N GLY A 367 3.28 28.25 7.14
CA GLY A 367 2.13 28.80 6.43
C GLY A 367 0.82 28.73 7.23
N LEU A 368 0.90 28.63 8.56
CA LEU A 368 -0.23 28.56 9.47
C LEU A 368 -0.58 29.97 10.00
N PRO A 369 -1.86 30.23 10.33
CA PRO A 369 -2.22 31.47 11.02
C PRO A 369 -1.62 31.52 12.42
N GLU A 370 -1.21 32.70 12.89
CA GLU A 370 -0.67 32.87 14.24
C GLU A 370 -1.70 32.46 15.31
N ASP A 371 -2.94 32.89 15.14
CA ASP A 371 -4.08 32.57 16.01
C ASP A 371 -4.98 31.48 15.42
N GLY A 372 -5.74 30.82 16.30
CA GLY A 372 -6.73 29.81 15.92
C GLY A 372 -6.25 28.38 16.08
N PHE A 373 -7.20 27.46 15.93
CA PHE A 373 -7.02 26.03 16.17
C PHE A 373 -6.51 25.33 14.90
N VAL A 374 -5.42 24.57 15.02
CA VAL A 374 -4.82 23.84 13.90
C VAL A 374 -5.21 22.37 13.98
N PHE A 375 -6.23 21.97 13.22
CA PHE A 375 -6.46 20.55 12.95
C PHE A 375 -5.40 20.07 11.97
N CYS A 376 -4.81 18.91 12.23
CA CYS A 376 -3.82 18.29 11.37
C CYS A 376 -4.35 16.96 10.82
N ALA A 377 -4.15 16.70 9.54
CA ALA A 377 -4.44 15.42 8.90
C ALA A 377 -3.24 15.04 8.01
N PHE A 378 -2.08 14.78 8.65
CA PHE A 378 -0.87 14.35 7.96
C PHE A 378 -0.93 12.88 7.56
N ASN A 379 -1.96 12.53 6.80
CA ASN A 379 -2.11 11.25 6.14
C ASN A 379 -1.65 11.35 4.68
N GLY A 380 -1.20 10.24 4.10
CA GLY A 380 -0.93 10.19 2.66
C GLY A 380 -2.21 10.51 1.88
N ALA A 381 -2.10 11.27 0.79
CA ALA A 381 -3.24 11.82 0.05
C ALA A 381 -4.32 10.78 -0.28
N ALA A 382 -3.91 9.57 -0.68
CA ALA A 382 -4.82 8.50 -1.04
C ALA A 382 -5.72 8.00 0.11
N LYS A 383 -5.38 8.25 1.38
CA LYS A 383 -6.20 7.84 2.53
C LYS A 383 -7.44 8.72 2.73
N LEU A 384 -7.43 9.96 2.23
CA LEU A 384 -8.56 10.86 2.35
C LEU A 384 -9.61 10.57 1.26
N ASP A 385 -10.84 10.31 1.70
CA ASP A 385 -12.00 10.09 0.82
C ASP A 385 -13.07 11.20 1.00
N PRO A 386 -14.11 11.23 0.14
CA PRO A 386 -15.15 12.25 0.21
C PRO A 386 -15.89 12.29 1.55
N ASP A 387 -16.13 11.14 2.19
CA ASP A 387 -16.92 11.03 3.42
C ASP A 387 -16.13 11.55 4.62
N THR A 388 -14.87 11.13 4.75
CA THR A 388 -13.92 11.63 5.76
C THR A 388 -13.69 13.13 5.59
N PHE A 389 -13.48 13.60 4.37
CA PHE A 389 -13.31 15.03 4.12
C PHE A 389 -14.57 15.83 4.47
N SER A 390 -15.76 15.29 4.20
CA SER A 390 -17.01 15.92 4.59
C SER A 390 -17.14 16.03 6.11
N ALA A 391 -16.68 15.03 6.87
CA ALA A 391 -16.59 15.09 8.32
C ALA A 391 -15.63 16.19 8.78
N HIS A 392 -14.44 16.30 8.16
CA HIS A 392 -13.51 17.40 8.43
C HIS A 392 -14.12 18.77 8.16
N MET A 393 -14.89 18.93 7.07
CA MET A 393 -15.56 20.20 6.76
C MET A 393 -16.63 20.55 7.80
N ARG A 394 -17.39 19.56 8.31
CA ARG A 394 -18.33 19.77 9.42
C ARG A 394 -17.61 20.20 10.71
N ILE A 395 -16.46 19.59 11.02
CA ILE A 395 -15.61 20.00 12.15
C ILE A 395 -15.13 21.45 11.98
N LEU A 396 -14.60 21.80 10.81
CA LEU A 396 -14.17 23.18 10.52
C LEU A 396 -15.33 24.17 10.61
N SER A 397 -16.52 23.82 10.12
CA SER A 397 -17.71 24.67 10.24
C SER A 397 -18.09 24.90 11.70
N ALA A 398 -17.94 23.90 12.57
CA ALA A 398 -18.27 24.00 13.98
C ALA A 398 -17.22 24.73 14.82
N VAL A 399 -16.00 24.93 14.30
CA VAL A 399 -14.90 25.61 15.01
C VAL A 399 -14.43 26.79 14.16
N PRO A 400 -15.07 27.97 14.25
CA PRO A 400 -14.67 29.16 13.51
C PRO A 400 -13.21 29.56 13.78
N GLY A 401 -12.51 30.06 12.76
CA GLY A 401 -11.10 30.46 12.86
C GLY A 401 -10.10 29.30 12.88
N SER A 402 -10.56 28.03 12.87
CA SER A 402 -9.66 26.88 12.74
C SER A 402 -9.23 26.63 11.30
N VAL A 403 -8.10 25.95 11.12
CA VAL A 403 -7.60 25.51 9.81
C VAL A 403 -7.41 23.99 9.80
N LEU A 404 -7.44 23.39 8.62
CA LEU A 404 -7.06 21.99 8.39
C LEU A 404 -5.72 21.95 7.65
N TRP A 405 -4.72 21.41 8.32
CA TRP A 405 -3.35 21.30 7.83
C TRP A 405 -3.07 19.88 7.33
N MET A 406 -2.76 19.74 6.05
CA MET A 406 -2.60 18.45 5.37
C MET A 406 -1.23 18.35 4.72
N LEU A 407 -0.71 17.13 4.54
CA LEU A 407 0.47 16.93 3.69
C LEU A 407 0.11 17.24 2.24
N GLU A 408 0.96 18.00 1.56
CA GLU A 408 0.80 18.27 0.13
C GLU A 408 0.86 16.94 -0.63
N GLY A 409 -0.21 16.66 -1.39
CA GLY A 409 -0.30 15.50 -2.26
C GLY A 409 0.39 15.75 -3.60
N ARG A 410 -0.24 15.30 -4.69
CA ARG A 410 0.19 15.69 -6.04
C ARG A 410 -0.03 17.20 -6.26
N LYS A 411 0.75 17.78 -7.16
CA LYS A 411 0.75 19.24 -7.46
C LYS A 411 -0.65 19.80 -7.76
N ASP A 412 -1.51 19.02 -8.41
CA ASP A 412 -2.89 19.38 -8.76
C ASP A 412 -3.91 19.11 -7.64
N GLY A 413 -3.51 18.38 -6.60
CA GLY A 413 -4.36 17.98 -5.48
C GLY A 413 -4.94 19.15 -4.69
N PRO A 414 -4.13 20.12 -4.19
CA PRO A 414 -4.62 21.23 -3.37
C PRO A 414 -5.81 21.97 -3.98
N ASP A 415 -5.81 22.19 -5.29
CA ASP A 415 -6.89 22.89 -5.98
C ASP A 415 -8.17 22.05 -6.08
N ASN A 416 -8.07 20.72 -6.17
CA ASN A 416 -9.24 19.84 -6.06
C ASN A 416 -9.88 19.98 -4.68
N LEU A 417 -9.11 19.88 -3.59
CA LEU A 417 -9.66 20.00 -2.24
C LEU A 417 -10.23 21.39 -1.94
N ARG A 418 -9.61 22.46 -2.45
CA ARG A 418 -10.15 23.81 -2.33
C ARG A 418 -11.54 23.93 -2.97
N ARG A 419 -11.75 23.34 -4.16
CA ARG A 419 -13.09 23.28 -4.79
C ARG A 419 -14.07 22.46 -3.96
N GLU A 420 -13.64 21.31 -3.44
CA GLU A 420 -14.47 20.45 -2.59
C GLU A 420 -14.85 21.13 -1.26
N ALA A 421 -13.96 21.93 -0.67
CA ALA A 421 -14.26 22.74 0.52
C ALA A 421 -15.27 23.84 0.22
N ALA A 422 -15.08 24.60 -0.86
CA ALA A 422 -16.02 25.64 -1.29
C ALA A 422 -17.42 25.04 -1.54
N ALA A 423 -17.49 23.88 -2.19
CA ALA A 423 -18.74 23.15 -2.43
C ALA A 423 -19.45 22.72 -1.13
N ARG A 424 -18.73 22.63 -0.01
CA ARG A 424 -19.25 22.33 1.33
C ARG A 424 -19.39 23.58 2.21
N GLY A 425 -19.27 24.77 1.64
CA GLY A 425 -19.44 26.04 2.35
C GLY A 425 -18.27 26.43 3.25
N ILE A 426 -17.09 25.83 3.07
CA ILE A 426 -15.87 26.19 3.80
C ILE A 426 -14.99 27.06 2.92
N ASP A 427 -14.50 28.18 3.48
CA ASP A 427 -13.50 29.03 2.83
C ASP A 427 -12.26 28.19 2.46
N PRO A 428 -11.90 28.09 1.15
CA PRO A 428 -10.72 27.35 0.69
C PRO A 428 -9.40 27.77 1.35
N ALA A 429 -9.29 29.00 1.86
CA ALA A 429 -8.10 29.48 2.56
C ALA A 429 -7.89 28.80 3.93
N ARG A 430 -8.90 28.12 4.47
CA ARG A 430 -8.80 27.33 5.70
C ARG A 430 -8.10 25.98 5.50
N LEU A 431 -7.80 25.60 4.26
CA LEU A 431 -6.98 24.44 3.94
C LEU A 431 -5.52 24.87 3.74
N VAL A 432 -4.64 24.41 4.63
CA VAL A 432 -3.20 24.67 4.58
C VAL A 432 -2.48 23.40 4.18
N PHE A 433 -1.49 23.49 3.30
CA PHE A 433 -0.76 22.35 2.76
C PHE A 433 0.72 22.40 3.15
N ALA A 434 1.18 21.39 3.87
CA ALA A 434 2.57 21.22 4.26
C ALA A 434 3.35 20.46 3.17
N GLY A 435 4.37 21.08 2.59
CA GLY A 435 5.24 20.40 1.63
C GLY A 435 6.01 19.22 2.23
N MET A 436 6.66 18.46 1.36
CA MET A 436 7.62 17.43 1.78
C MET A 436 8.78 18.06 2.55
N ALA A 437 9.19 17.39 3.63
CA ALA A 437 10.29 17.82 4.48
C ALA A 437 11.16 16.61 4.88
N PRO A 438 12.46 16.82 5.15
CA PRO A 438 13.28 15.82 5.86
C PRO A 438 12.58 15.35 7.15
N LEU A 439 12.83 14.11 7.56
CA LEU A 439 12.15 13.51 8.73
C LEU A 439 12.28 14.36 9.99
N ALA A 440 13.47 14.90 10.26
CA ALA A 440 13.72 15.72 11.45
C ALA A 440 12.87 17.00 11.48
N ASP A 441 12.71 17.65 10.32
CA ASP A 441 11.89 18.86 10.18
C ASP A 441 10.40 18.53 10.20
N HIS A 442 10.02 17.36 9.64
CA HIS A 442 8.66 16.84 9.74
C HIS A 442 8.25 16.61 11.20
N LEU A 443 9.07 15.94 12.01
CA LEU A 443 8.78 15.74 13.42
C LEU A 443 8.73 17.07 14.17
N ALA A 444 9.67 17.98 13.89
CA ALA A 444 9.73 19.29 14.54
C ALA A 444 8.51 20.17 14.27
N ARG A 445 7.86 20.06 13.09
CA ARG A 445 6.67 20.85 12.75
C ARG A 445 5.36 20.26 13.27
N VAL A 446 5.29 18.95 13.54
CA VAL A 446 4.05 18.28 14.00
C VAL A 446 3.52 18.91 15.29
N VAL A 447 4.38 19.41 16.17
CA VAL A 447 4.00 20.09 17.43
C VAL A 447 3.17 21.36 17.22
N LEU A 448 3.12 21.92 16.01
CA LEU A 448 2.29 23.07 15.68
C LEU A 448 0.80 22.72 15.55
N ALA A 449 0.48 21.42 15.39
CA ALA A 449 -0.89 20.93 15.35
C ALA A 449 -1.53 20.89 16.74
N ASP A 450 -2.79 21.31 16.82
CA ASP A 450 -3.61 21.24 18.03
C ASP A 450 -4.22 19.85 18.23
N LEU A 451 -4.79 19.29 17.17
CA LEU A 451 -5.41 17.97 17.18
C LEU A 451 -5.20 17.27 15.84
N PHE A 452 -4.80 16.00 15.86
CA PHE A 452 -4.72 15.18 14.66
C PHE A 452 -6.08 14.52 14.38
N LEU A 453 -6.62 14.75 13.19
CA LEU A 453 -7.82 14.11 12.65
C LEU A 453 -7.41 12.96 11.74
N ASP A 454 -7.75 11.75 12.15
CA ASP A 454 -7.42 10.56 11.40
C ASP A 454 -8.35 10.30 10.20
N THR A 455 -7.93 9.42 9.28
CA THR A 455 -8.70 8.99 8.12
C THR A 455 -9.36 7.62 8.34
N PHE A 456 -10.42 7.34 7.58
CA PHE A 456 -11.12 6.06 7.60
C PHE A 456 -11.41 5.58 6.16
N PRO A 457 -11.44 4.27 5.87
CA PRO A 457 -11.10 3.14 6.75
C PRO A 457 -9.60 2.88 6.85
N TYR A 458 -8.77 3.53 6.04
CA TYR A 458 -7.32 3.40 6.17
C TYR A 458 -6.81 4.47 7.15
N THR A 459 -6.54 4.09 8.40
CA THR A 459 -6.09 4.99 9.46
C THR A 459 -4.61 5.38 9.34
N ALA A 460 -4.18 6.37 10.12
CA ALA A 460 -2.80 6.77 10.28
C ALA A 460 -1.98 5.63 10.90
N HIS A 461 -0.78 5.41 10.33
CA HIS A 461 0.16 4.36 10.74
C HIS A 461 1.40 5.03 11.33
N THR A 462 2.50 5.14 10.58
CA THR A 462 3.70 5.90 11.01
C THR A 462 3.37 7.33 11.44
N THR A 463 2.45 7.99 10.74
CA THR A 463 2.06 9.37 11.08
C THR A 463 1.28 9.47 12.40
N ALA A 464 0.64 8.39 12.85
CA ALA A 464 0.04 8.33 14.18
C ALA A 464 1.13 8.20 15.25
N SER A 465 2.14 7.35 15.06
CA SER A 465 3.25 7.26 16.01
C SER A 465 4.09 8.54 16.04
N ASP A 466 4.24 9.26 14.93
CA ASP A 466 4.85 10.59 14.87
C ASP A 466 4.05 11.62 15.69
N ALA A 467 2.73 11.66 15.53
CA ALA A 467 1.86 12.56 16.31
C ALA A 467 1.94 12.28 17.81
N LEU A 468 1.84 11.00 18.22
CA LEU A 468 1.96 10.58 19.62
C LEU A 468 3.35 10.90 20.19
N ARG A 469 4.42 10.67 19.42
CA ARG A 469 5.80 11.02 19.78
C ARG A 469 5.93 12.51 20.07
N MET A 470 5.27 13.34 19.28
CA MET A 470 5.31 14.80 19.42
C MET A 470 4.26 15.36 20.38
N GLY A 471 3.52 14.50 21.09
CA GLY A 471 2.53 14.91 22.10
C GLY A 471 1.25 15.52 21.52
N VAL A 472 0.93 15.22 20.26
CA VAL A 472 -0.29 15.66 19.58
C VAL A 472 -1.38 14.59 19.75
N PRO A 473 -2.52 14.91 20.38
CA PRO A 473 -3.63 13.98 20.50
C PRO A 473 -4.23 13.64 19.14
N ILE A 474 -4.73 12.40 19.02
CA ILE A 474 -5.35 11.88 17.80
C ILE A 474 -6.81 11.57 18.12
N VAL A 475 -7.73 11.98 17.25
CA VAL A 475 -9.07 11.40 17.19
C VAL A 475 -9.11 10.47 15.99
N THR A 476 -9.46 9.21 16.22
CA THR A 476 -9.54 8.17 15.17
C THR A 476 -10.84 7.39 15.26
N ARG A 477 -11.24 6.79 14.15
CA ARG A 477 -12.37 5.87 14.07
C ARG A 477 -11.85 4.46 13.83
N ALA A 478 -12.02 3.58 14.81
CA ALA A 478 -11.66 2.17 14.68
C ALA A 478 -12.69 1.40 13.85
N GLY A 479 -12.22 0.67 12.84
CA GLY A 479 -13.03 -0.24 12.03
C GLY A 479 -12.82 -1.71 12.40
N ARG A 480 -13.07 -2.59 11.43
CA ARG A 480 -12.91 -4.05 11.56
C ARG A 480 -11.56 -4.55 11.05
N SER A 481 -11.08 -3.97 9.96
CA SER A 481 -9.86 -4.39 9.29
C SER A 481 -8.60 -3.92 9.99
N PHE A 482 -7.50 -4.65 9.80
CA PHE A 482 -6.18 -4.28 10.34
C PHE A 482 -5.83 -2.82 10.00
N ALA A 483 -5.94 -2.43 8.72
CA ALA A 483 -5.64 -1.08 8.25
C ALA A 483 -6.50 0.02 8.90
N SER A 484 -7.66 -0.33 9.47
CA SER A 484 -8.60 0.57 10.17
C SER A 484 -8.44 0.61 11.68
N ARG A 485 -7.48 -0.16 12.23
CA ARG A 485 -7.28 -0.32 13.68
C ARG A 485 -5.89 0.08 14.13
N VAL A 486 -4.98 0.43 13.22
CA VAL A 486 -3.60 0.76 13.57
C VAL A 486 -3.54 1.94 14.53
N ALA A 487 -4.14 3.08 14.19
CA ALA A 487 -4.09 4.27 15.07
C ALA A 487 -4.68 3.96 16.45
N ALA A 488 -5.82 3.26 16.51
CA ALA A 488 -6.44 2.84 17.76
C ALA A 488 -5.54 1.91 18.60
N SER A 489 -4.82 0.97 17.97
CA SER A 489 -3.87 0.10 18.66
C SER A 489 -2.69 0.89 19.26
N LEU A 490 -2.10 1.82 18.48
CA LEU A 490 -1.01 2.67 18.98
C LEU A 490 -1.47 3.58 20.12
N MET A 491 -2.68 4.15 19.98
CA MET A 491 -3.31 4.97 21.01
C MET A 491 -3.66 4.19 22.28
N ALA A 492 -3.81 2.86 22.23
CA ALA A 492 -4.01 2.05 23.42
C ALA A 492 -2.73 1.86 24.25
N GLN A 493 -1.57 2.05 23.63
CA GLN A 493 -0.27 2.05 24.31
C GLN A 493 0.09 3.41 24.90
N MET A 494 -0.66 4.43 24.56
CA MET A 494 -0.58 5.77 25.11
C MET A 494 -1.81 6.00 25.97
N ASP A 495 -1.75 6.83 27.00
CA ASP A 495 -2.92 7.11 27.87
C ASP A 495 -3.97 8.00 27.16
N CYS A 496 -4.49 7.54 26.02
CA CYS A 496 -5.41 8.28 25.15
C CYS A 496 -6.39 7.38 24.37
N ALA A 497 -6.64 6.14 24.82
CA ALA A 497 -7.61 5.24 24.19
C ALA A 497 -9.06 5.79 24.22
N ASP A 498 -9.37 6.70 25.15
CA ASP A 498 -10.66 7.40 25.26
C ASP A 498 -10.96 8.35 24.08
N LEU A 499 -9.98 8.62 23.23
CA LEU A 499 -10.13 9.42 22.01
C LEU A 499 -10.45 8.58 20.76
N VAL A 500 -10.46 7.25 20.87
CA VAL A 500 -10.89 6.34 19.82
C VAL A 500 -12.42 6.31 19.74
N THR A 501 -12.96 6.44 18.53
CA THR A 501 -14.41 6.37 18.24
C THR A 501 -14.72 5.20 17.31
N THR A 502 -16.00 4.91 17.08
CA THR A 502 -16.45 3.77 16.25
C THR A 502 -17.36 4.18 15.10
N ASP A 503 -17.92 5.38 15.14
CA ASP A 503 -18.82 5.90 14.11
C ASP A 503 -18.49 7.36 13.72
N PRO A 504 -18.97 7.82 12.54
CA PRO A 504 -18.69 9.17 12.05
C PRO A 504 -19.17 10.30 12.97
N ALA A 505 -20.34 10.16 13.61
CA ALA A 505 -20.89 11.22 14.45
C ALA A 505 -20.08 11.37 15.75
N ALA A 506 -19.68 10.25 16.36
CA ALA A 506 -18.79 10.26 17.52
C ALA A 506 -17.41 10.86 17.20
N PHE A 507 -16.85 10.55 16.01
CA PHE A 507 -15.60 11.16 15.53
C PHE A 507 -15.69 12.69 15.48
N GLU A 508 -16.73 13.22 14.85
CA GLU A 508 -16.96 14.67 14.74
C GLU A 508 -17.18 15.31 16.11
N ALA A 509 -18.05 14.73 16.94
CA ALA A 509 -18.35 15.24 18.27
C ALA A 509 -17.09 15.29 19.17
N ARG A 510 -16.24 14.26 19.11
CA ARG A 510 -14.99 14.20 19.87
C ARG A 510 -14.01 15.29 19.44
N ALA A 511 -13.83 15.47 18.13
CA ALA A 511 -12.95 16.50 17.59
C ALA A 511 -13.43 17.91 17.94
N ILE A 512 -14.72 18.19 17.76
CA ILE A 512 -15.33 19.49 18.09
C ILE A 512 -15.27 19.76 19.60
N GLY A 513 -15.53 18.75 20.43
CA GLY A 513 -15.47 18.88 21.88
C GLY A 513 -14.08 19.30 22.37
N LEU A 514 -13.03 18.61 21.91
CA LEU A 514 -11.64 18.96 22.25
C LEU A 514 -11.25 20.35 21.74
N ALA A 515 -11.72 20.74 20.56
CA ALA A 515 -11.40 22.05 19.99
C ALA A 515 -12.10 23.22 20.69
N ARG A 516 -13.22 22.97 21.38
CA ARG A 516 -13.99 23.98 22.13
C ARG A 516 -13.66 24.01 23.63
N ASP A 517 -12.92 23.03 24.12
CA ASP A 517 -12.52 22.92 25.52
C ASP A 517 -10.99 22.86 25.66
N PRO A 518 -10.34 24.04 25.83
CA PRO A 518 -8.89 24.10 26.00
C PRO A 518 -8.37 23.31 27.21
N ALA A 519 -9.16 23.15 28.27
CA ALA A 519 -8.76 22.40 29.45
C ALA A 519 -8.74 20.89 29.16
N ALA A 520 -9.77 20.38 28.48
CA ALA A 520 -9.81 18.99 28.04
C ALA A 520 -8.66 18.66 27.07
N LEU A 521 -8.36 19.56 26.12
CA LEU A 521 -7.23 19.38 25.21
C LEU A 521 -5.89 19.40 25.95
N ALA A 522 -5.69 20.35 26.87
CA ALA A 522 -4.47 20.43 27.68
C ALA A 522 -4.29 19.16 28.53
N ALA A 523 -5.37 18.63 29.11
CA ALA A 523 -5.35 17.37 29.85
C ALA A 523 -4.96 16.17 28.97
N ALA A 524 -5.53 16.07 27.75
CA ALA A 524 -5.15 15.02 26.80
C ALA A 524 -3.66 15.09 26.41
N ARG A 525 -3.14 16.30 26.15
CA ARG A 525 -1.71 16.52 25.86
C ARG A 525 -0.82 16.13 27.04
N ALA A 526 -1.19 16.51 28.26
CA ALA A 526 -0.44 16.18 29.46
C ALA A 526 -0.36 14.67 29.68
N ARG A 527 -1.46 13.93 29.48
CA ARG A 527 -1.48 12.46 29.55
C ARG A 527 -0.54 11.82 28.53
N ILE A 528 -0.61 12.24 27.26
CA ILE A 528 0.26 11.72 26.20
C ILE A 528 1.74 12.02 26.49
N ALA A 529 2.04 13.25 26.92
CA ALA A 529 3.40 13.65 27.28
C ALA A 529 3.97 12.84 28.45
N ALA A 530 3.17 12.59 29.49
CA ALA A 530 3.55 11.76 30.62
C ALA A 530 3.76 10.29 30.22
N ALA A 531 2.86 9.74 29.40
CA ALA A 531 2.94 8.36 28.93
C ALA A 531 4.17 8.12 28.04
N ARG A 532 4.63 9.11 27.27
CA ARG A 532 5.76 8.95 26.33
C ARG A 532 7.04 8.43 26.98
N ALA A 533 7.30 8.77 28.24
CA ALA A 533 8.52 8.37 28.94
C ALA A 533 8.51 6.89 29.39
N THR A 534 7.33 6.28 29.51
CA THR A 534 7.15 4.93 30.10
C THR A 534 6.35 3.98 29.20
N SER A 535 5.82 4.48 28.09
CA SER A 535 5.00 3.69 27.18
C SER A 535 5.83 2.64 26.45
N PRO A 536 5.32 1.40 26.34
CA PRO A 536 5.96 0.37 25.53
C PRO A 536 5.98 0.72 24.04
N LEU A 537 5.20 1.71 23.59
CA LEU A 537 5.18 2.16 22.20
C LEU A 537 6.54 2.64 21.70
N PHE A 538 7.36 3.22 22.60
CA PHE A 538 8.70 3.76 22.32
C PHE A 538 9.81 3.03 23.08
N ASP A 539 9.52 1.87 23.67
CA ASP A 539 10.52 1.00 24.32
C ASP A 539 11.00 -0.07 23.33
N ILE A 540 11.99 0.31 22.52
CA ILE A 540 12.52 -0.56 21.46
C ILE A 540 13.23 -1.81 22.00
N ASP A 541 13.72 -1.76 23.23
CA ASP A 541 14.39 -2.88 23.89
C ASP A 541 13.41 -3.95 24.32
N ARG A 542 12.35 -3.53 25.01
CA ARG A 542 11.24 -4.40 25.36
C ARG A 542 10.61 -5.00 24.10
N TYR A 543 10.40 -4.18 23.07
CA TYR A 543 9.89 -4.62 21.79
C TYR A 543 10.75 -5.73 21.18
N ALA A 544 12.08 -5.53 21.12
CA ALA A 544 13.02 -6.52 20.59
C ALA A 544 12.91 -7.86 21.34
N ARG A 545 12.81 -7.82 22.67
CA ARG A 545 12.71 -9.05 23.48
C ARG A 545 11.39 -9.79 23.28
N HIS A 546 10.28 -9.09 23.08
CA HIS A 546 9.00 -9.74 22.73
C HIS A 546 9.04 -10.35 21.33
N LEU A 547 9.59 -9.62 20.35
CA LEU A 547 9.69 -10.13 18.99
C LEU A 547 10.61 -11.36 18.93
N GLU A 548 11.70 -11.37 19.68
CA GLU A 548 12.58 -12.53 19.80
C GLU A 548 11.89 -13.73 20.43
N ARG A 549 11.13 -13.55 21.52
CA ARG A 549 10.32 -14.63 22.10
C ARG A 549 9.34 -15.20 21.07
N ALA A 550 8.78 -14.36 20.21
CA ALA A 550 7.95 -14.81 19.10
C ALA A 550 8.74 -15.70 18.13
N PHE A 551 9.90 -15.24 17.68
CA PHE A 551 10.78 -15.99 16.77
C PHE A 551 11.26 -17.31 17.37
N GLU A 552 11.59 -17.36 18.66
CA GLU A 552 11.98 -18.59 19.35
C GLU A 552 10.83 -19.59 19.42
N ALA A 553 9.61 -19.13 19.71
CA ALA A 553 8.43 -19.98 19.66
C ALA A 553 8.22 -20.57 18.26
N MET A 554 8.34 -19.75 17.20
CA MET A 554 8.19 -20.22 15.82
C MET A 554 9.27 -21.24 15.45
N ALA A 555 10.55 -20.92 15.71
CA ALA A 555 11.67 -21.82 15.45
C ALA A 555 11.59 -23.11 16.28
N GLY A 556 11.21 -23.00 17.56
CA GLY A 556 11.03 -24.12 18.47
C GLY A 556 9.95 -25.09 17.98
N ARG A 557 8.78 -24.57 17.55
CA ARG A 557 7.73 -25.39 16.93
C ARG A 557 8.22 -26.11 15.68
N PHE A 558 8.91 -25.39 14.79
CA PHE A 558 9.48 -26.01 13.60
C PHE A 558 10.47 -27.12 13.98
N ARG A 559 11.44 -26.87 14.86
CA ARG A 559 12.43 -27.86 15.31
C ARG A 559 11.76 -29.10 15.94
N ALA A 560 10.66 -28.91 16.66
CA ALA A 560 9.84 -29.98 17.23
C ALA A 560 8.96 -30.75 16.24
N GLY A 561 8.93 -30.38 14.95
CA GLY A 561 8.07 -31.05 13.96
C GLY A 561 6.60 -30.63 13.99
N LEU A 562 6.27 -29.55 14.72
CA LEU A 562 4.91 -29.07 14.87
C LEU A 562 4.53 -28.10 13.73
N PRO A 563 3.26 -28.11 13.28
CA PRO A 563 2.78 -27.15 12.31
C PRO A 563 2.67 -25.74 12.91
N PRO A 564 2.62 -24.68 12.08
CA PRO A 564 2.31 -23.33 12.55
C PRO A 564 0.95 -23.25 13.24
N GLU A 565 0.89 -22.49 14.34
CA GLU A 565 -0.33 -22.24 15.12
C GLU A 565 -0.33 -20.82 15.66
N ALA A 566 -1.52 -20.22 15.85
CA ALA A 566 -1.61 -18.89 16.42
C ALA A 566 -1.25 -18.91 17.91
N PHE A 567 -0.56 -17.88 18.40
CA PHE A 567 -0.20 -17.77 19.81
C PHE A 567 0.01 -16.31 20.23
N ALA A 568 -0.07 -16.06 21.53
CA ALA A 568 0.32 -14.80 22.14
C ALA A 568 1.68 -14.95 22.83
N VAL A 569 2.57 -13.99 22.64
CA VAL A 569 3.85 -13.92 23.33
C VAL A 569 3.60 -13.60 24.80
N GLU A 570 4.32 -14.28 25.70
CA GLU A 570 4.23 -13.97 27.13
C GLU A 570 4.82 -12.58 27.42
N PRO A 571 4.08 -11.68 28.09
CA PRO A 571 4.56 -10.35 28.44
C PRO A 571 5.83 -10.39 29.30
N LEU A 572 6.68 -9.38 29.14
CA LEU A 572 7.75 -9.12 30.09
C LEU A 572 7.17 -8.33 31.27
N PRO A 573 7.70 -8.50 32.50
CA PRO A 573 7.37 -7.61 33.61
C PRO A 573 7.50 -6.15 33.20
N ARG A 574 6.59 -5.28 33.66
CA ARG A 574 6.77 -3.83 33.50
C ARG A 574 7.83 -3.38 34.50
N ALA A 575 8.79 -2.59 34.02
CA ALA A 575 9.87 -2.04 34.84
C ALA A 575 9.35 -1.03 35.86
#